data_AF-A0AAZ1Y2E6-F1
#
_entry.id   AF-A0AAZ1Y2E6-F1
#
_cell.length_a   1.000
_cell.length_b   1.000
_cell.length_c   1.000
_cell.angle_alpha   90.00
_cell.angle_beta   90.00
_cell.angle_gamma   90.00
#
_symmetry.space_group_name_H-M   'P 1'
#
loop_
_entity.id
_entity.type
_entity.pdbx_description
1 polymer ?
#
loop_
_entity_poly.entity_id
_entity_poly.type
_entity_poly.pdbx_seq_one_letter_code
_entity_poly.pdbx_strand_id
1 'polypeptide(L)'
;MATFVCRVQFLDDTDPFNSTNFPEPTRPPLYSFREDIPLINQLAGVHRLLKAPHKLDDCALQLSHNGTYLDLESSLAEQRDELEGFQQDDTGSRGKKHSVILRSFSSMQ
;
A
#
# COMPACT_ATOMS: atom_id res chain seq x y z
N MET A 1 13.91 6.21 15.66
CA MET A 1 12.68 6.32 14.85
C MET A 1 12.50 5.02 14.11
N ALA A 2 11.39 4.32 14.37
CA ALA A 2 11.07 3.08 13.69
C ALA A 2 10.46 3.39 12.31
N THR A 3 10.96 2.72 11.27
CA THR A 3 10.49 2.88 9.90
C THR A 3 10.25 1.51 9.28
N PHE A 4 9.10 1.36 8.64
CA PHE A 4 8.69 0.17 7.94
C PHE A 4 8.99 0.31 6.45
N VAL A 5 9.92 -0.49 5.95
CA VAL A 5 10.29 -0.50 4.53
C VAL A 5 9.53 -1.60 3.81
N CYS A 6 8.74 -1.24 2.81
CA CYS A 6 7.96 -2.19 2.02
C CYS A 6 7.84 -1.75 0.57
N ARG A 7 7.37 -2.66 -0.27
CA ARG A 7 7.07 -2.37 -1.67
C ARG A 7 5.72 -1.69 -1.78
N VAL A 8 5.61 -0.71 -2.66
CA VAL A 8 4.34 -0.03 -2.96
C VAL A 8 4.01 -0.18 -4.44
N GLN A 9 2.73 -0.35 -4.74
CA GLN A 9 2.17 -0.35 -6.10
C GLN A 9 0.81 0.33 -6.03
N PHE A 10 0.22 0.70 -7.17
CA PHE A 10 -1.16 1.14 -7.24
C PHE A 10 -1.98 0.26 -8.18
N LEU A 11 -3.29 0.22 -7.98
CA LEU A 11 -4.23 -0.46 -8.84
C LEU A 11 -5.31 0.53 -9.29
N ASP A 12 -5.37 0.79 -10.58
CA ASP A 12 -6.39 1.65 -11.19
C ASP A 12 -7.71 0.90 -11.28
N ASP A 13 -8.52 1.00 -10.23
CA ASP A 13 -9.85 0.39 -10.13
C ASP A 13 -10.98 1.43 -10.30
N THR A 14 -10.62 2.66 -10.69
CA THR A 14 -11.58 3.75 -10.92
C THR A 14 -12.47 3.55 -12.15
N ASP A 15 -12.04 2.74 -13.11
CA ASP A 15 -12.81 2.48 -14.32
C ASP A 15 -13.27 1.00 -14.37
N PRO A 16 -14.58 0.73 -14.30
CA PRO A 16 -15.11 -0.64 -14.29
C PRO A 16 -14.91 -1.40 -15.61
N PHE A 17 -14.52 -0.72 -16.69
CA PHE A 17 -14.23 -1.32 -18.00
C PHE A 17 -12.72 -1.52 -18.24
N ASN A 18 -11.87 -0.80 -17.53
CA ASN A 18 -10.42 -0.89 -17.56
C ASN A 18 -9.93 -1.71 -16.35
N SER A 19 -10.34 -2.97 -16.28
CA SER A 19 -9.96 -3.90 -15.22
C SER A 19 -8.50 -4.37 -15.36
N THR A 20 -7.53 -3.47 -15.28
CA THR A 20 -6.15 -3.88 -15.07
C THR A 20 -6.04 -4.41 -13.65
N ASN A 21 -6.23 -5.73 -13.48
CA ASN A 21 -6.10 -6.44 -12.21
C ASN A 21 -4.65 -6.52 -11.71
N PHE A 22 -3.71 -5.97 -12.47
CA PHE A 22 -2.30 -6.01 -12.15
C PHE A 22 -1.85 -4.70 -11.52
N PRO A 23 -1.34 -4.73 -10.28
CA PRO A 23 -0.82 -3.53 -9.66
C PRO A 23 0.41 -3.04 -10.43
N GLU A 24 0.47 -1.72 -10.65
CA GLU A 24 1.55 -1.04 -11.35
C GLU A 24 2.39 -0.20 -10.37
N PRO A 25 3.69 0.04 -10.65
CA PRO A 25 4.46 -0.52 -11.77
C PRO A 25 4.87 -1.98 -11.52
N THR A 26 5.06 -2.75 -12.61
CA THR A 26 5.50 -4.17 -12.57
C THR A 26 6.75 -4.42 -11.72
N ARG A 27 7.58 -3.37 -11.54
CA ARG A 27 8.68 -3.34 -10.57
C ARG A 27 8.29 -2.43 -9.40
N PRO A 28 7.68 -2.97 -8.34
CA PRO A 28 7.31 -2.19 -7.17
C PRO A 28 8.51 -1.41 -6.59
N PRO A 29 8.45 -0.07 -6.49
CA PRO A 29 9.45 0.68 -5.74
C PRO A 29 9.33 0.38 -4.24
N LEU A 30 10.44 0.55 -3.53
CA LEU A 30 10.46 0.49 -2.07
C LEU A 30 10.11 1.87 -1.51
N TYR A 31 9.23 1.89 -0.52
CA TYR A 31 8.88 3.07 0.27
C TYR A 31 9.15 2.80 1.74
N SER A 32 9.61 3.84 2.44
CA SER A 32 9.93 3.79 3.86
C SER A 32 8.86 4.56 4.62
N PHE A 33 7.86 3.85 5.15
CA PHE A 33 6.85 4.43 6.01
C PHE A 33 7.44 4.68 7.40
N ARG A 34 7.04 5.79 8.00
CA ARG A 34 7.26 6.09 9.41
C ARG A 34 6.13 5.45 10.21
N GLU A 35 6.52 4.71 11.25
CA GLU A 35 5.56 4.03 12.12
C GLU A 35 4.98 4.94 13.20
N ASP A 36 5.55 6.13 13.38
CA ASP A 36 5.22 7.10 14.43
C ASP A 36 4.20 8.17 14.00
N ILE A 37 3.88 8.24 12.71
CA ILE A 37 2.94 9.23 12.16
C ILE A 37 1.84 8.51 11.35
N PRO A 38 0.67 9.14 11.21
CA PRO A 38 -0.44 8.54 10.48
C PRO A 38 -0.11 8.36 8.99
N LEU A 39 -0.69 7.34 8.38
CA LEU A 39 -0.43 6.97 6.99
C LEU A 39 -0.88 8.05 6.00
N ILE A 40 -1.96 8.77 6.30
CA ILE A 40 -2.48 9.88 5.47
C ILE A 40 -1.42 10.96 5.22
N ASN A 41 -0.60 11.28 6.23
CA ASN A 41 0.48 12.26 6.12
C ASN A 41 1.59 11.82 5.15
N GLN A 42 1.69 10.51 4.90
CA GLN A 42 2.70 9.89 4.05
C GLN A 42 2.13 9.50 2.68
N LEU A 43 0.80 9.42 2.55
CA LEU A 43 0.08 9.01 1.35
C LEU A 43 0.43 9.89 0.15
N ALA A 44 0.58 11.20 0.34
CA ALA A 44 1.05 12.13 -0.69
C ALA A 44 2.42 11.73 -1.27
N GLY A 45 3.31 11.22 -0.44
CA GLY A 45 4.62 10.71 -0.86
C GLY A 45 4.52 9.44 -1.69
N VAL A 46 3.70 8.48 -1.25
CA VAL A 46 3.47 7.20 -1.94
C VAL A 46 2.78 7.43 -3.28
N HIS A 47 1.72 8.22 -3.30
CA HIS A 47 0.96 8.56 -4.50
C HIS A 47 1.83 9.22 -5.57
N ARG A 48 2.64 10.21 -5.18
CA ARG A 48 3.58 10.88 -6.08
C ARG A 48 4.68 9.95 -6.58
N LEU A 49 5.15 9.03 -5.73
CA LEU A 49 6.14 8.01 -6.12
C LEU A 49 5.57 7.07 -7.17
N LEU A 50 4.34 6.61 -6.97
CA LEU A 50 3.62 5.71 -7.86
C LEU A 50 3.06 6.41 -9.10
N LYS A 51 2.95 7.74 -9.07
CA LYS A 51 2.24 8.54 -10.08
C LYS A 51 0.83 8.01 -10.34
N ALA A 52 0.14 7.63 -9.26
CA ALA A 52 -1.19 7.07 -9.36
C ALA A 52 -2.16 8.14 -9.92
N PRO A 53 -3.09 7.75 -10.81
CA PRO A 53 -4.06 8.68 -11.41
C PRO A 53 -5.18 9.09 -10.44
N HIS A 54 -5.37 8.35 -9.34
CA HIS A 54 -6.42 8.61 -8.34
C HIS A 54 -6.27 9.97 -7.66
N LYS A 55 -7.36 10.48 -7.07
CA LYS A 55 -7.28 11.60 -6.13
C LYS A 55 -6.74 11.12 -4.79
N LEU A 56 -5.83 11.88 -4.19
CA LEU A 56 -5.28 11.58 -2.86
C LEU A 56 -6.34 11.37 -1.78
N ASP A 57 -7.44 12.11 -1.86
CA ASP A 57 -8.56 12.07 -0.92
C ASP A 57 -9.34 10.74 -1.01
N ASP A 58 -9.40 10.15 -2.20
CA ASP A 58 -10.08 8.89 -2.49
C ASP A 58 -9.08 7.72 -2.53
N CYS A 59 -7.90 7.81 -1.93
CA CYS A 59 -6.94 6.71 -1.93
C CYS A 59 -7.09 5.85 -0.66
N ALA A 60 -6.94 4.54 -0.81
CA ALA A 60 -6.79 3.59 0.30
C ALA A 60 -5.54 2.73 0.09
N LEU A 61 -4.98 2.22 1.19
CA LEU A 61 -3.85 1.30 1.18
C LEU A 61 -4.31 -0.10 1.57
N GLN A 62 -4.07 -1.07 0.69
CA GLN A 62 -4.39 -2.48 0.92
C GLN A 62 -3.11 -3.31 0.96
N LEU A 63 -3.03 -4.26 1.88
CA LEU A 63 -1.91 -5.19 1.97
C LEU A 63 -2.11 -6.35 0.99
N SER A 64 -1.15 -6.60 0.09
CA SER A 64 -1.29 -7.66 -0.92
C SER A 64 -1.22 -9.09 -0.37
N HIS A 65 -0.87 -9.28 0.90
CA HIS A 65 -0.66 -10.61 1.49
C HIS A 65 -1.96 -11.21 2.03
N ASN A 66 -2.80 -10.40 2.66
CA ASN A 66 -4.06 -10.79 3.31
C ASN A 66 -5.27 -10.00 2.77
N GLY A 67 -5.06 -8.95 1.97
CA GLY A 67 -6.13 -8.09 1.48
C GLY A 67 -6.69 -7.09 2.50
N THR A 68 -6.08 -6.98 3.69
CA THR A 68 -6.44 -5.99 4.71
C THR A 68 -6.29 -4.58 4.17
N TYR A 69 -7.23 -3.71 4.52
CA TYR A 69 -7.12 -2.27 4.33
C TYR A 69 -6.52 -1.62 5.57
N LEU A 70 -5.44 -0.86 5.36
CA LEU A 70 -4.81 -0.06 6.41
C LEU A 70 -5.64 1.19 6.68
N ASP A 71 -5.74 1.54 7.96
CA ASP A 71 -6.37 2.78 8.40
C ASP A 71 -5.42 3.96 8.17
N LEU A 72 -5.85 4.91 7.36
CA LEU A 72 -5.02 6.05 6.97
C LEU A 72 -4.89 7.10 8.07
N GLU A 73 -5.88 7.19 8.95
CA GLU A 73 -5.89 8.13 10.07
C GLU A 73 -4.97 7.68 11.21
N SER A 74 -4.65 6.39 11.26
CA SER A 74 -3.75 5.77 12.24
C SER A 74 -2.32 5.58 11.72
N SER A 75 -1.39 5.43 12.65
CA SER A 75 0.00 5.09 12.36
C SER A 75 0.21 3.58 12.19
N LEU A 76 1.32 3.14 11.56
CA LEU A 76 1.62 1.71 11.44
C LEU A 76 1.91 1.05 12.80
N ALA A 77 2.42 1.81 13.78
CA ALA A 77 2.66 1.29 15.11
C ALA A 77 1.35 0.89 15.82
N GLU A 78 0.27 1.64 15.59
CA GLU A 78 -1.05 1.36 16.16
C GLU A 78 -1.71 0.13 15.53
N GLN A 79 -1.55 -0.05 14.22
CA GLN A 79 -2.13 -1.18 13.46
C GLN A 79 -1.09 -2.24 13.10
N ARG A 80 -0.06 -2.42 13.95
CA ARG A 80 1.07 -3.33 13.66
C ARG A 80 0.65 -4.79 13.54
N ASP A 81 -0.44 -5.17 14.21
CA ASP A 81 -1.05 -6.50 14.13
C ASP A 81 -1.40 -6.89 12.68
N GLU A 82 -1.94 -5.94 11.90
CA GLU A 82 -2.27 -6.16 10.49
C GLU A 82 -1.04 -6.37 9.59
N LEU A 83 0.15 -5.93 10.05
CA LEU A 83 1.43 -6.10 9.35
C LEU A 83 2.14 -7.40 9.78
N GLU A 84 1.58 -8.16 10.71
CA GLU A 84 2.14 -9.43 11.14
C GLU A 84 2.25 -10.39 9.94
N GLY A 85 3.43 -10.97 9.73
CA GLY A 85 3.67 -11.83 8.58
C GLY A 85 3.99 -11.10 7.26
N PHE A 86 3.79 -9.78 7.16
CA PHE A 86 4.04 -9.03 5.92
C PHE A 86 5.51 -9.03 5.47
N GLN A 87 6.46 -9.00 6.41
CA GLN A 87 7.91 -9.01 6.12
C GLN A 87 8.58 -10.39 6.30
N GLN A 88 7.80 -11.47 6.47
CA GLN A 88 8.30 -12.73 7.01
C GLN A 88 9.19 -13.59 6.07
N ASP A 89 9.67 -13.07 4.94
CA ASP A 89 10.43 -13.84 3.94
C ASP A 89 11.70 -13.09 3.48
N ASP A 90 12.68 -12.88 4.37
CA ASP A 90 14.04 -12.45 3.99
C ASP A 90 15.09 -13.57 4.11
N THR A 91 14.72 -14.73 4.69
CA THR A 91 15.70 -15.79 5.05
C THR A 91 15.77 -16.97 4.06
N GLY A 92 15.46 -16.76 2.78
CA GLY A 92 16.05 -17.63 1.75
C GLY A 92 15.12 -18.50 0.90
N SER A 93 13.86 -18.12 0.71
CA SER A 93 13.05 -18.70 -0.37
C SER A 93 12.75 -17.65 -1.43
N ARG A 94 12.60 -18.10 -2.66
CA ARG A 94 12.29 -17.31 -3.85
C ARG A 94 10.81 -16.86 -3.80
N GLY A 95 10.39 -16.26 -2.69
CA GLY A 95 9.03 -15.94 -2.32
C GLY A 95 8.58 -14.57 -2.82
N LYS A 96 7.31 -14.46 -3.18
CA LYS A 96 6.69 -13.23 -3.67
C LYS A 96 6.76 -12.15 -2.58
N LYS A 97 7.65 -11.17 -2.75
CA LYS A 97 7.73 -10.00 -1.84
C LYS A 97 6.37 -9.30 -1.77
N HIS A 98 5.77 -9.27 -0.59
CA HIS A 98 4.51 -8.59 -0.33
C HIS A 98 4.64 -7.08 -0.62
N SER A 99 3.54 -6.48 -1.06
CA SER A 99 3.46 -5.06 -1.41
C SER A 99 2.20 -4.43 -0.86
N VAL A 100 2.27 -3.13 -0.58
CA VAL A 100 1.11 -2.30 -0.29
C VAL A 100 0.56 -1.79 -1.62
N ILE A 101 -0.73 -1.97 -1.84
CA ILE A 101 -1.47 -1.61 -3.04
C ILE A 101 -2.26 -0.34 -2.72
N LEU A 102 -1.97 0.75 -3.40
CA LEU A 102 -2.75 1.99 -3.38
C LEU A 102 -3.89 1.87 -4.39
N ARG A 103 -5.13 1.95 -3.94
CA ARG A 103 -6.31 1.88 -4.82
C ARG A 103 -7.31 2.96 -4.49
N SER A 104 -8.25 3.21 -5.39
CA SER A 104 -9.34 4.15 -5.09
C SER A 104 -10.28 3.56 -4.04
N PHE A 105 -10.61 4.34 -3.01
CA PHE A 105 -11.67 4.11 -2.03
C PHE A 105 -13.04 4.51 -2.60
N SER A 106 -13.25 4.41 -3.91
CA SER A 106 -14.55 4.75 -4.49
C SER A 106 -15.56 3.77 -3.92
N SER A 107 -16.35 4.28 -2.97
CA SER A 107 -17.43 3.57 -2.29
C SER A 107 -18.17 2.73 -3.31
N MET A 108 -18.32 1.44 -3.00
CA MET A 108 -19.40 0.64 -3.58
C MET A 108 -20.66 1.51 -3.57
N GLN A 109 -21.17 1.80 -4.77
CA GLN A 109 -22.54 2.23 -4.99
C GLN A 109 -23.25 1.09 -5.69
#